data_AF-A0A1F4WGP0-F1
#
_entry.id   AF-A0A1F4WGP0-F1
#
_cell.length_a   1.000
_cell.length_b   1.000
_cell.length_c   1.000
_cell.angle_alpha   90.00
_cell.angle_beta   90.00
_cell.angle_gamma   90.00
#
_symmetry.space_group_name_H-M   'P 1'
#
loop_
_entity.id
_entity.type
_entity.pdbx_description
1 polymer ?
#
loop_
_entity_poly.entity_id
_entity_poly.type
_entity_poly.pdbx_seq_one_letter_code
_entity_poly.pdbx_strand_id
1 'polypeptide(L)'
;MKILSKSFMSESSLAVVLSIVIMINLFGGIVGGTWLLLAGGLRLIIIALCLAIFMPWVYSLASIPNVGLGYLAVKTYERSKDWAIPLLVLAALYEKFILTYWVMWVFGYFVDYVGRFNAIPLVLAAHSVVMSPLSYMAKSEPEDSPGTSLALFYAQFVFLFLVIVNALKIPFEIYIVLLGIVYLFFAIYPAIMICTSEVENAEQNRLSDGPKGDFPCGKCGALVSENAKYCKNCGKDLNLT
;
A
#
# COMPACT_ATOMS: atom_id res chain seq x y z
N MET A 1 25.39 -14.11 19.03
CA MET A 1 25.84 -13.15 17.98
C MET A 1 25.77 -13.77 16.57
N LYS A 2 24.66 -14.42 16.18
CA LYS A 2 24.44 -15.00 14.84
C LYS A 2 23.05 -14.70 14.27
N ILE A 3 22.22 -13.98 15.01
CA ILE A 3 20.85 -13.59 14.62
C ILE A 3 20.84 -12.16 14.05
N LEU A 4 21.85 -11.33 14.39
CA LEU A 4 21.97 -9.95 13.92
C LEU A 4 22.56 -9.78 12.50
N SER A 5 23.17 -10.82 11.90
CA SER A 5 23.65 -10.73 10.51
C SER A 5 22.59 -11.11 9.47
N LYS A 6 21.45 -11.69 9.89
CA LYS A 6 20.36 -12.06 8.98
C LYS A 6 19.44 -10.89 8.63
N SER A 7 19.39 -9.83 9.45
CA SER A 7 18.66 -8.60 9.13
C SER A 7 19.47 -7.69 8.20
N PHE A 8 20.78 -7.58 8.42
CA PHE A 8 21.64 -6.62 7.72
C PHE A 8 21.81 -6.91 6.21
N MET A 9 21.81 -8.19 5.82
CA MET A 9 21.87 -8.60 4.40
C MET A 9 20.54 -8.34 3.68
N SER A 10 19.40 -8.32 4.40
CA SER A 10 18.09 -7.99 3.82
C SER A 10 17.94 -6.48 3.58
N GLU A 11 18.41 -5.65 4.52
CA GLU A 11 18.29 -4.19 4.42
C GLU A 11 19.14 -3.62 3.28
N SER A 12 20.36 -4.15 3.09
CA SER A 12 21.26 -3.71 2.03
C SER A 12 20.73 -4.05 0.63
N SER A 13 20.22 -5.28 0.44
CA SER A 13 19.63 -5.68 -0.84
C SER A 13 18.33 -4.95 -1.13
N LEU A 14 17.49 -4.72 -0.11
CA LEU A 14 16.27 -3.92 -0.24
C LEU A 14 16.59 -2.47 -0.61
N ALA A 15 17.60 -1.86 0.01
CA ALA A 15 18.03 -0.50 -0.31
C ALA A 15 18.51 -0.39 -1.76
N VAL A 16 19.25 -1.38 -2.28
CA VAL A 16 19.69 -1.40 -3.69
C VAL A 16 18.50 -1.54 -4.64
N VAL A 17 17.58 -2.48 -4.38
CA VAL A 17 16.38 -2.65 -5.22
C VAL A 17 15.52 -1.40 -5.20
N LEU A 18 15.32 -0.79 -4.02
CA LEU A 18 14.55 0.42 -3.85
C LEU A 18 15.19 1.61 -4.56
N SER A 19 16.51 1.76 -4.49
CA SER A 19 17.21 2.84 -5.19
C SER A 19 17.17 2.67 -6.72
N ILE A 20 17.22 1.45 -7.25
CA ILE A 20 16.97 1.17 -8.67
C ILE A 20 15.54 1.54 -9.06
N VAL A 21 14.56 1.17 -8.24
CA VAL A 21 13.15 1.51 -8.45
C VAL A 21 12.95 3.03 -8.45
N ILE A 22 13.54 3.75 -7.50
CA ILE A 22 13.51 5.22 -7.44
C ILE A 22 14.17 5.84 -8.67
N MET A 23 15.32 5.31 -9.10
CA MET A 23 16.01 5.75 -10.32
C MET A 23 15.11 5.57 -11.55
N ILE A 24 14.44 4.43 -11.69
CA ILE A 24 13.49 4.18 -12.79
C ILE A 24 12.29 5.12 -12.70
N ASN A 25 11.76 5.36 -11.50
CA ASN A 25 10.64 6.27 -11.28
C ASN A 25 10.99 7.71 -11.67
N LEU A 26 12.20 8.16 -11.34
CA LEU A 26 12.65 9.54 -11.57
C LEU A 26 13.09 9.77 -13.03
N PHE A 27 13.86 8.84 -13.60
CA PHE A 27 14.45 8.99 -14.93
C PHE A 27 13.61 8.37 -16.05
N GLY A 28 12.66 7.48 -15.74
CA GLY A 28 11.86 6.79 -16.76
C GLY A 28 11.12 7.75 -17.69
N GLY A 29 10.55 8.82 -17.13
CA GLY A 29 9.85 9.85 -17.92
C GLY A 29 10.80 10.69 -18.77
N ILE A 30 11.92 11.14 -18.20
CA ILE A 30 12.90 11.99 -18.90
C ILE A 30 13.58 11.21 -20.02
N VAL A 31 14.08 9.99 -19.72
CA VAL A 31 14.78 9.13 -20.66
C VAL A 31 13.82 8.63 -21.74
N GLY A 32 12.65 8.11 -21.35
CA GLY A 32 11.63 7.65 -22.30
C GLY A 32 11.11 8.76 -23.20
N GLY A 33 10.80 9.93 -22.62
CA GLY A 33 10.31 11.10 -23.35
C GLY A 33 11.35 11.68 -24.31
N THR A 34 12.59 11.88 -23.84
CA THR A 34 13.68 12.39 -24.70
C THR A 34 13.96 11.43 -25.85
N TRP A 35 13.98 10.13 -25.60
CA TRP A 35 14.18 9.13 -26.64
C TRP A 35 13.04 9.13 -27.66
N LEU A 36 11.78 9.16 -27.21
CA LEU A 36 10.63 9.28 -28.11
C LEU A 36 10.70 10.58 -28.94
N LEU A 37 11.22 11.67 -28.38
CA LEU A 37 11.32 12.95 -29.08
C LEU A 37 12.30 12.84 -30.25
N LEU A 38 13.48 12.25 -30.00
CA LEU A 38 14.50 11.99 -31.02
C LEU A 38 14.01 11.00 -32.08
N ALA A 39 13.12 10.07 -31.72
CA ALA A 39 12.49 9.14 -32.65
C ALA A 39 11.33 9.76 -33.46
N GLY A 40 11.01 11.05 -33.27
CA GLY A 40 9.91 11.73 -33.96
C GLY A 40 8.52 11.47 -33.35
N GLY A 41 8.44 10.88 -32.16
CA GLY A 41 7.22 10.53 -31.44
C GLY A 41 6.56 11.70 -30.70
N LEU A 42 6.63 12.93 -31.21
CA LEU A 42 6.13 14.13 -30.52
C LEU A 42 4.65 14.01 -30.10
N ARG A 43 3.81 13.40 -30.95
CA ARG A 43 2.40 13.16 -30.64
C ARG A 43 2.21 12.31 -29.38
N LEU A 44 3.03 11.26 -29.20
CA LEU A 44 2.96 10.40 -28.01
C LEU A 44 3.38 11.15 -26.75
N ILE A 45 4.37 12.04 -26.85
CA ILE A 45 4.84 12.87 -25.73
C ILE A 45 3.75 13.86 -25.30
N ILE A 46 3.10 14.53 -26.25
CA ILE A 46 2.01 15.46 -25.94
C ILE A 46 0.87 14.72 -25.24
N ILE A 47 0.49 13.53 -25.74
CA ILE A 47 -0.55 12.71 -25.14
C ILE A 47 -0.13 12.25 -23.73
N ALA A 48 1.11 11.78 -23.57
CA ALA A 48 1.66 11.40 -22.27
C ALA A 48 1.57 12.53 -21.25
N LEU A 49 1.95 13.75 -21.65
CA LEU A 49 1.89 14.93 -20.81
C LEU A 49 0.45 15.32 -20.46
N CYS A 50 -0.45 15.33 -21.44
CA CYS A 50 -1.87 15.59 -21.20
C CYS A 50 -2.45 14.57 -20.21
N LEU A 51 -2.18 13.28 -20.41
CA LEU A 51 -2.66 12.22 -19.50
C LEU A 51 -2.09 12.42 -18.10
N ALA A 52 -0.80 12.74 -17.95
CA ALA A 52 -0.21 12.98 -16.64
C ALA A 52 -0.86 14.18 -15.91
N ILE A 53 -1.26 15.22 -16.63
CA ILE A 53 -1.90 16.42 -16.05
C ILE A 53 -3.38 16.19 -15.71
N PHE A 54 -4.13 15.53 -16.60
CA PHE A 54 -5.58 15.34 -16.42
C PHE A 54 -5.94 14.14 -15.54
N MET A 55 -5.07 13.14 -15.42
CA MET A 55 -5.37 11.92 -14.69
C MET A 55 -5.72 12.16 -13.21
N PRO A 56 -5.03 13.01 -12.42
CA PRO A 56 -5.41 13.24 -11.02
C PRO A 56 -6.89 13.64 -10.84
N TRP A 57 -7.43 14.41 -11.78
CA TRP A 57 -8.84 14.80 -11.79
C TRP A 57 -9.76 13.62 -12.14
N VAL A 58 -9.41 12.86 -13.17
CA VAL A 58 -10.17 11.66 -13.58
C VAL A 58 -10.18 10.62 -12.46
N TYR A 59 -9.03 10.39 -11.82
CA TYR A 59 -8.89 9.46 -10.71
C TYR A 59 -9.68 9.93 -9.48
N SER A 60 -9.66 11.22 -9.18
CA SER A 60 -10.45 11.80 -8.09
C SER A 60 -11.95 11.58 -8.31
N LEU A 61 -12.45 11.82 -9.53
CA LEU A 61 -13.83 11.55 -9.91
C LEU A 61 -14.17 10.05 -9.82
N ALA A 62 -13.28 9.19 -10.34
CA ALA A 62 -13.44 7.74 -10.27
C ALA A 62 -13.42 7.22 -8.84
N SER A 63 -12.71 7.89 -7.91
CA SER A 63 -12.57 7.46 -6.51
C SER A 63 -13.75 7.87 -5.62
N ILE A 64 -14.72 8.64 -6.12
CA ILE A 64 -15.89 9.08 -5.33
C ILE A 64 -16.65 7.89 -4.71
N PRO A 65 -16.97 6.80 -5.44
CA PRO A 65 -17.62 5.65 -4.84
C PRO A 65 -16.76 4.99 -3.75
N ASN A 66 -15.43 4.99 -3.90
CA ASN A 66 -14.51 4.49 -2.88
C ASN A 66 -14.65 5.28 -1.57
N VAL A 67 -14.62 6.61 -1.66
CA VAL A 67 -14.78 7.51 -0.51
C VAL A 67 -16.14 7.29 0.16
N GLY A 68 -17.20 7.12 -0.63
CA GLY A 68 -18.54 6.79 -0.13
C GLY A 68 -18.58 5.47 0.62
N LEU A 69 -17.96 4.41 0.06
CA LEU A 69 -17.85 3.11 0.71
C LEU A 69 -17.03 3.17 1.99
N GLY A 70 -15.91 3.90 1.98
CA GLY A 70 -15.07 4.11 3.16
C GLY A 70 -15.82 4.84 4.28
N TYR A 71 -16.56 5.90 3.96
CA TYR A 71 -17.41 6.60 4.93
C TYR A 71 -18.48 5.69 5.53
N LEU A 72 -19.17 4.90 4.69
CA LEU A 72 -20.16 3.92 5.15
C LEU A 72 -19.54 2.83 6.02
N ALA A 73 -18.33 2.37 5.69
CA ALA A 73 -17.60 1.38 6.47
C ALA A 73 -17.29 1.91 7.88
N VAL A 74 -16.76 3.13 8.00
CA VAL A 74 -16.47 3.77 9.29
C VAL A 74 -17.74 3.95 10.13
N LYS A 75 -18.81 4.49 9.53
CA LYS A 75 -20.09 4.68 10.23
C LYS A 75 -20.71 3.35 10.68
N THR A 76 -20.54 2.29 9.90
CA THR A 76 -21.05 0.96 10.25
C THR A 76 -20.18 0.30 11.32
N TYR A 77 -18.88 0.57 11.32
CA TYR A 77 -17.93 0.05 12.31
C TYR A 77 -18.31 0.47 13.74
N GLU A 78 -18.77 1.71 13.92
CA GLU A 78 -19.27 2.22 15.21
C GLU A 78 -20.51 1.46 15.71
N ARG A 79 -21.31 0.87 14.81
CA ARG A 79 -22.56 0.17 15.14
C ARG A 79 -22.39 -1.34 15.24
N SER A 80 -21.65 -1.94 14.31
CA SER A 80 -21.42 -3.38 14.23
C SER A 80 -20.19 -3.68 13.38
N LYS A 81 -19.19 -4.32 14.00
CA LYS A 81 -17.93 -4.68 13.34
C LYS A 81 -18.10 -5.63 12.15
N ASP A 82 -19.03 -6.59 12.26
CA ASP A 82 -19.22 -7.65 11.27
C ASP A 82 -19.63 -7.14 9.88
N TRP A 83 -20.39 -6.04 9.83
CA TRP A 83 -20.81 -5.41 8.56
C TRP A 83 -19.81 -4.39 8.02
N ALA A 84 -18.94 -3.86 8.87
CA ALA A 84 -17.93 -2.89 8.45
C ALA A 84 -16.79 -3.53 7.65
N ILE A 85 -16.39 -4.76 8.02
CA ILE A 85 -15.29 -5.48 7.35
C ILE A 85 -15.61 -5.74 5.86
N PRO A 86 -16.78 -6.30 5.47
CA PRO A 86 -17.12 -6.47 4.06
C PRO A 86 -17.15 -5.15 3.27
N LEU A 87 -17.63 -4.06 3.86
CA LEU A 87 -17.64 -2.74 3.22
C LEU A 87 -16.22 -2.22 2.98
N LEU A 88 -15.32 -2.41 3.95
CA LEU A 88 -13.92 -2.02 3.84
C LEU A 88 -13.18 -2.85 2.78
N VAL A 89 -13.45 -4.16 2.71
CA VAL A 89 -12.93 -5.04 1.65
C VAL A 89 -13.45 -4.60 0.29
N LEU A 90 -14.74 -4.25 0.19
CA LEU A 90 -15.34 -3.77 -1.07
C LEU A 90 -14.72 -2.44 -1.53
N ALA A 91 -14.48 -1.51 -0.60
CA ALA A 91 -13.76 -0.26 -0.88
C ALA A 91 -12.35 -0.55 -1.41
N ALA A 92 -11.59 -1.39 -0.71
CA ALA A 92 -10.23 -1.76 -1.13
C ALA A 92 -10.20 -2.42 -2.52
N LEU A 93 -11.14 -3.34 -2.80
CA LEU A 93 -11.28 -3.95 -4.14
C LEU A 93 -11.56 -2.87 -5.20
N TYR A 94 -12.49 -1.97 -4.94
CA TYR A 94 -12.85 -0.92 -5.89
C TYR A 94 -11.67 0.02 -6.22
N GLU A 95 -10.90 0.41 -5.20
CA GLU A 95 -9.67 1.20 -5.39
C GLU A 95 -8.66 0.48 -6.30
N LYS A 96 -8.39 -0.80 -6.02
CA LYS A 96 -7.48 -1.59 -6.86
C LYS A 96 -8.02 -1.75 -8.27
N PHE A 97 -9.33 -1.91 -8.45
CA PHE A 97 -9.95 -2.04 -9.76
C PHE A 97 -9.69 -0.82 -10.63
N ILE A 98 -9.91 0.40 -10.10
CA ILE A 98 -9.62 1.65 -10.82
C ILE A 98 -8.14 1.70 -11.22
N LEU A 99 -7.26 1.35 -10.29
CA LEU A 99 -5.82 1.42 -10.49
C LEU A 99 -5.34 0.40 -11.53
N THR A 100 -5.80 -0.86 -11.47
CA THR A 100 -5.51 -1.88 -12.47
C THR A 100 -6.01 -1.45 -13.85
N TYR A 101 -7.24 -0.92 -13.92
CA TYR A 101 -7.82 -0.44 -15.18
C TYR A 101 -6.96 0.68 -15.79
N TRP A 102 -6.56 1.66 -14.98
CA TRP A 102 -5.67 2.74 -15.40
C TRP A 102 -4.34 2.21 -15.97
N VAL A 103 -3.66 1.34 -15.21
CA VAL A 103 -2.37 0.77 -15.60
C VAL A 103 -2.49 -0.01 -16.91
N MET A 104 -3.51 -0.86 -17.04
CA MET A 104 -3.78 -1.62 -18.27
C MET A 104 -4.07 -0.72 -19.47
N TRP A 105 -4.89 0.31 -19.27
CA TRP A 105 -5.29 1.22 -20.34
C TRP A 105 -4.09 2.02 -20.88
N VAL A 106 -3.28 2.61 -20.00
CA VAL A 106 -2.06 3.33 -20.41
C VAL A 106 -1.07 2.38 -21.07
N PHE A 107 -0.82 1.22 -20.46
CA PHE A 107 0.12 0.24 -21.02
C PHE A 107 -0.31 -0.22 -22.41
N GLY A 108 -1.58 -0.63 -22.57
CA GLY A 108 -2.14 -1.04 -23.86
C GLY A 108 -2.00 0.04 -24.93
N TYR A 109 -2.35 1.29 -24.57
CA TYR A 109 -2.23 2.43 -25.47
C TYR A 109 -0.81 2.60 -26.04
N PHE A 110 0.23 2.47 -25.21
CA PHE A 110 1.62 2.60 -25.68
C PHE A 110 2.13 1.36 -26.43
N VAL A 111 1.71 0.16 -26.02
CA VAL A 111 2.14 -1.09 -26.66
C VAL A 111 1.64 -1.20 -28.11
N ASP A 112 0.50 -0.60 -28.44
CA ASP A 112 -0.02 -0.52 -29.81
C ASP A 112 0.93 0.22 -30.79
N TYR A 113 1.94 0.93 -30.27
CA TYR A 113 2.94 1.65 -31.06
C TYR A 113 4.28 0.91 -31.22
N VAL A 114 4.43 -0.30 -30.67
CA VAL A 114 5.70 -1.09 -30.73
C VAL A 114 6.10 -1.45 -32.18
N GLY A 115 5.16 -1.47 -33.13
CA GLY A 115 5.48 -1.64 -34.55
C GLY A 115 6.06 -0.39 -35.24
N ARG A 116 5.92 0.79 -34.61
CA ARG A 116 6.36 2.09 -35.15
C ARG A 116 7.55 2.68 -34.40
N PHE A 117 7.70 2.36 -33.12
CA PHE A 117 8.79 2.84 -32.27
C PHE A 117 9.38 1.69 -31.47
N ASN A 118 10.61 1.87 -30.98
CA ASN A 118 11.25 0.90 -30.11
C ASN A 118 10.44 0.67 -28.82
N ALA A 119 10.35 -0.59 -28.38
CA ALA A 119 9.56 -0.96 -27.20
C ALA A 119 10.07 -0.32 -25.89
N ILE A 120 11.38 -0.23 -25.70
CA ILE A 120 12.00 0.31 -24.48
C ILE A 120 11.53 1.74 -24.17
N PRO A 121 11.69 2.73 -25.08
CA PRO A 121 11.25 4.10 -24.78
C PRO A 121 9.73 4.21 -24.63
N LEU A 122 8.93 3.37 -25.32
CA LEU A 122 7.48 3.32 -25.13
C LEU A 122 7.10 2.84 -23.72
N VAL A 123 7.73 1.76 -23.25
CA VAL A 123 7.47 1.21 -21.90
C VAL A 123 7.91 2.19 -20.82
N LEU A 124 9.06 2.84 -20.97
CA LEU A 124 9.53 3.87 -20.02
C LEU A 124 8.58 5.09 -19.99
N ALA A 125 8.10 5.53 -21.16
CA ALA A 125 7.12 6.61 -21.23
C ALA A 125 5.79 6.20 -20.59
N ALA A 126 5.25 5.02 -20.93
CA ALA A 126 4.03 4.49 -20.33
C ALA A 126 4.13 4.38 -18.80
N HIS A 127 5.26 3.89 -18.30
CA HIS A 127 5.54 3.81 -16.86
C HIS A 127 5.46 5.19 -16.22
N SER A 128 6.08 6.21 -16.83
CA SER A 128 6.03 7.58 -16.30
C SER A 128 4.62 8.16 -16.28
N VAL A 129 3.80 7.88 -17.30
CA VAL A 129 2.40 8.33 -17.37
C VAL A 129 1.56 7.66 -16.29
N VAL A 130 1.80 6.37 -16.03
CA VAL A 130 1.12 5.65 -14.95
C VAL A 130 1.48 6.21 -13.58
N MET A 131 2.78 6.39 -13.32
CA MET A 131 3.28 6.70 -11.97
C MET A 131 3.17 8.19 -11.61
N SER A 132 3.32 9.11 -12.57
CA SER A 132 3.40 10.55 -12.29
C SER A 132 2.17 11.11 -11.56
N PRO A 133 0.92 10.82 -11.97
CA PRO A 133 -0.27 11.26 -11.25
C PRO A 133 -0.37 10.68 -9.84
N LEU A 134 -0.03 9.40 -9.69
CA LEU A 134 -0.11 8.69 -8.42
C LEU A 134 0.92 9.26 -7.43
N SER A 135 2.15 9.50 -7.88
CA SER A 135 3.19 10.12 -7.05
C SER A 135 2.86 11.58 -6.69
N TYR A 136 2.19 12.30 -7.59
CA TYR A 136 1.70 13.65 -7.28
C TYR A 136 0.63 13.64 -6.18
N MET A 137 -0.34 12.73 -6.25
CA MET A 137 -1.37 12.59 -5.22
C MET A 137 -0.77 12.14 -3.89
N ALA A 138 0.18 11.20 -3.93
CA ALA A 138 0.88 10.71 -2.75
C ALA A 138 1.59 11.81 -1.95
N LYS A 139 2.11 12.85 -2.62
CA LYS A 139 2.77 13.98 -1.97
C LYS A 139 1.82 14.81 -1.08
N SER A 140 0.51 14.74 -1.34
CA SER A 140 -0.49 15.48 -0.57
C SER A 140 -0.95 14.72 0.68
N GLU A 141 -0.54 13.48 0.84
CA GLU A 141 -0.86 12.65 2.00
C GLU A 141 0.28 12.68 3.04
N PRO A 142 -0.02 12.41 4.33
CA PRO A 142 1.01 12.26 5.35
C PRO A 142 2.02 11.16 4.97
N GLU A 143 3.30 11.37 5.30
CA GLU A 143 4.38 10.43 4.96
C GLU A 143 4.15 9.03 5.56
N ASP A 144 3.45 8.95 6.69
CA ASP A 144 3.08 7.70 7.38
C ASP A 144 1.75 7.09 6.89
N SER A 145 1.31 7.37 5.66
CA SER A 145 0.11 6.75 5.08
C SER A 145 0.45 5.41 4.38
N PRO A 146 0.23 4.24 5.03
CA PRO A 146 0.53 2.94 4.42
C PRO A 146 -0.31 2.67 3.17
N GLY A 147 -1.53 3.25 3.08
CA GLY A 147 -2.44 3.09 1.95
C GLY A 147 -1.84 3.58 0.62
N THR A 148 -1.31 4.80 0.61
CA THR A 148 -0.72 5.40 -0.60
C THR A 148 0.56 4.70 -1.02
N SER A 149 1.42 4.35 -0.07
CA SER A 149 2.63 3.57 -0.36
C SER A 149 2.29 2.22 -0.99
N LEU A 150 1.27 1.53 -0.48
CA LEU A 150 0.81 0.25 -1.00
C LEU A 150 0.13 0.38 -2.37
N ALA A 151 -0.60 1.47 -2.63
CA ALA A 151 -1.17 1.77 -3.94
C ALA A 151 -0.09 2.02 -5.00
N LEU A 152 0.92 2.84 -4.69
CA LEU A 152 2.06 3.08 -5.60
C LEU A 152 2.82 1.78 -5.91
N PHE A 153 3.11 1.00 -4.86
CA PHE A 153 3.78 -0.29 -5.03
C PHE A 153 2.96 -1.25 -5.87
N TYR A 154 1.65 -1.32 -5.64
CA TYR A 154 0.73 -2.12 -6.45
C TYR A 154 0.73 -1.71 -7.92
N ALA A 155 0.61 -0.41 -8.21
CA ALA A 155 0.62 0.09 -9.59
C ALA A 155 1.93 -0.28 -10.31
N GLN A 156 3.06 -0.12 -9.64
CA GLN A 156 4.37 -0.49 -10.16
C GLN A 156 4.50 -2.00 -10.39
N PHE A 157 4.01 -2.81 -9.46
CA PHE A 157 4.02 -4.27 -9.59
C PHE A 157 3.16 -4.73 -10.76
N VAL A 158 1.93 -4.21 -10.88
CA VAL A 158 1.04 -4.51 -12.01
C VAL A 158 1.70 -4.09 -13.32
N PHE A 159 2.27 -2.88 -13.40
CA PHE A 159 2.94 -2.41 -14.61
C PHE A 159 4.09 -3.32 -15.02
N LEU A 160 4.98 -3.68 -14.09
CA LEU A 160 6.09 -4.60 -14.34
C LEU A 160 5.59 -5.98 -14.78
N PHE A 161 4.53 -6.47 -14.13
CA PHE A 161 3.86 -7.70 -14.51
C PHE A 161 3.34 -7.64 -15.96
N LEU A 162 2.69 -6.54 -16.37
CA LEU A 162 2.25 -6.33 -17.76
C LEU A 162 3.43 -6.38 -18.75
N VAL A 163 4.55 -5.74 -18.42
CA VAL A 163 5.77 -5.75 -19.24
C VAL A 163 6.29 -7.17 -19.43
N ILE A 164 6.43 -7.94 -18.35
CA ILE A 164 6.94 -9.31 -18.37
C ILE A 164 6.01 -10.22 -19.20
N VAL A 165 4.71 -10.16 -18.93
CA VAL A 165 3.72 -10.98 -19.63
C VAL A 165 3.69 -10.67 -21.13
N ASN A 166 3.75 -9.39 -21.50
CA ASN A 166 3.80 -8.98 -22.90
C ASN A 166 5.10 -9.38 -23.60
N ALA A 167 6.24 -9.32 -22.90
CA ALA A 167 7.54 -9.75 -23.40
C ALA A 167 7.58 -11.27 -23.66
N LEU A 168 6.96 -12.05 -22.78
CA LEU A 168 6.86 -13.52 -22.90
C LEU A 168 5.78 -13.98 -23.90
N LYS A 169 4.99 -13.07 -24.47
CA LYS A 169 3.91 -13.38 -25.43
C LYS A 169 2.90 -14.40 -24.88
N ILE A 170 2.61 -14.31 -23.57
CA ILE A 170 1.61 -15.16 -22.93
C ILE A 170 0.23 -14.82 -23.52
N PRO A 171 -0.62 -15.83 -23.80
CA PRO A 171 -1.96 -15.60 -24.34
C PRO A 171 -2.85 -14.82 -23.36
N PHE A 172 -3.82 -14.09 -23.91
CA PHE A 172 -4.66 -13.13 -23.19
C PHE A 172 -5.46 -13.78 -22.04
N GLU A 173 -5.86 -15.02 -22.20
CA GLU A 173 -6.65 -15.77 -21.23
C GLU A 173 -5.84 -16.04 -19.95
N ILE A 174 -4.60 -16.50 -20.09
CA ILE A 174 -3.69 -16.75 -18.96
C ILE A 174 -3.30 -15.42 -18.32
N TYR A 175 -3.10 -14.38 -19.14
CA TYR A 175 -2.81 -13.03 -18.69
C TYR A 175 -3.86 -12.49 -17.69
N ILE A 176 -5.15 -12.59 -18.03
CA ILE A 176 -6.24 -12.12 -17.15
C ILE A 176 -6.31 -12.92 -15.85
N VAL A 177 -6.11 -14.24 -15.92
CA VAL A 177 -6.12 -15.11 -14.73
C VAL A 177 -4.99 -14.73 -13.77
N LEU A 178 -3.76 -14.59 -14.28
CA LEU A 178 -2.61 -14.21 -13.46
C LEU A 178 -2.77 -12.81 -12.85
N LEU A 179 -3.29 -11.85 -13.63
CA LEU A 179 -3.59 -10.52 -13.13
C LEU A 179 -4.66 -10.56 -12.03
N GLY A 180 -5.68 -11.42 -12.17
CA GLY A 180 -6.70 -11.66 -11.15
C GLY A 180 -6.11 -12.22 -9.85
N ILE A 181 -5.13 -13.13 -9.94
CA ILE A 181 -4.43 -13.66 -8.75
C ILE A 181 -3.64 -12.55 -8.05
N VAL A 182 -2.88 -11.75 -8.80
CA VAL A 182 -2.12 -10.60 -8.25
C VAL A 182 -3.09 -9.62 -7.58
N TYR A 183 -4.19 -9.29 -8.25
CA TYR A 183 -5.22 -8.41 -7.74
C TYR A 183 -5.81 -8.92 -6.41
N LEU A 184 -6.19 -10.20 -6.33
CA LEU A 184 -6.75 -10.79 -5.12
C LEU A 184 -5.72 -10.83 -3.98
N PHE A 185 -4.46 -11.14 -4.27
CA PHE A 185 -3.39 -11.12 -3.28
C PHE A 185 -3.26 -9.75 -2.62
N PHE A 186 -3.19 -8.68 -3.42
CA PHE A 186 -3.06 -7.32 -2.92
C PHE A 186 -4.34 -6.76 -2.28
N ALA A 187 -5.51 -7.30 -2.61
CA ALA A 187 -6.77 -6.95 -1.95
C ALA A 187 -6.91 -7.62 -0.58
N ILE A 188 -6.52 -8.90 -0.47
CA ILE A 188 -6.67 -9.70 0.75
C ILE A 188 -5.58 -9.36 1.78
N TYR A 189 -4.34 -9.15 1.35
CA TYR A 189 -3.21 -8.87 2.25
C TYR A 189 -3.47 -7.73 3.25
N PRO A 190 -3.89 -6.51 2.84
CA PRO A 190 -4.16 -5.43 3.79
C PRO A 190 -5.37 -5.74 4.68
N ALA A 191 -6.38 -6.47 4.20
CA ALA A 191 -7.51 -6.90 5.03
C ALA A 191 -7.06 -7.84 6.16
N ILE A 192 -6.15 -8.77 5.87
CA ILE A 192 -5.54 -9.63 6.90
C ILE A 192 -4.75 -8.79 7.90
N MET A 193 -3.90 -7.86 7.43
CA MET A 193 -3.10 -6.99 8.29
C MET A 193 -3.96 -6.17 9.27
N ILE A 194 -5.09 -5.65 8.80
CA ILE A 194 -6.05 -4.93 9.64
C ILE A 194 -6.60 -5.87 10.71
N CYS A 195 -7.08 -7.05 10.32
CA CYS A 195 -7.61 -8.05 11.25
C CYS A 195 -6.57 -8.49 12.30
N THR A 196 -5.30 -8.69 11.92
CA THR A 196 -4.24 -9.09 12.86
C THR A 196 -3.87 -7.96 13.81
N SER A 197 -3.78 -6.72 13.33
CA SER A 197 -3.43 -5.56 14.16
C SER A 197 -4.45 -5.31 15.27
N GLU A 198 -5.74 -5.57 15.02
CA GLU A 198 -6.78 -5.44 16.04
C GLU A 198 -6.65 -6.51 17.13
N VAL A 199 -6.22 -7.72 16.78
CA VAL A 199 -5.99 -8.80 17.75
C VAL A 199 -4.82 -8.44 18.66
N GLU A 200 -3.72 -7.95 18.09
CA GLU A 200 -2.54 -7.50 18.84
C GLU A 200 -2.88 -6.33 19.78
N ASN A 201 -3.61 -5.33 19.28
CA ASN A 201 -4.04 -4.19 20.10
C ASN A 201 -4.97 -4.63 21.25
N ALA A 202 -5.88 -5.58 21.01
CA ALA A 202 -6.76 -6.13 22.04
C ALA A 202 -5.97 -6.91 23.11
N GLU A 203 -4.95 -7.67 22.71
CA GLU A 203 -4.08 -8.41 23.62
C GLU A 203 -3.21 -7.46 24.44
N GLN A 204 -2.64 -6.43 23.81
CA GLN A 204 -1.83 -5.42 24.50
C GLN A 204 -2.65 -4.61 25.49
N ASN A 205 -3.89 -4.24 25.17
CA ASN A 205 -4.79 -3.59 26.13
C ASN A 205 -5.09 -4.51 27.33
N ARG A 206 -5.35 -5.81 27.12
CA ARG A 206 -5.55 -6.78 28.21
C ARG A 206 -4.34 -6.93 29.12
N LEU A 207 -3.13 -6.91 28.55
CA LEU A 207 -1.88 -6.97 29.31
C LEU A 207 -1.60 -5.65 30.07
N SER A 208 -2.01 -4.52 29.51
CA SER A 208 -1.88 -3.18 30.12
C SER A 208 -2.84 -2.96 31.29
N ASP A 209 -4.00 -3.63 31.27
CA ASP A 209 -5.02 -3.64 32.33
C ASP A 209 -4.72 -4.63 33.46
N GLY A 210 -3.57 -5.31 33.44
CA GLY A 210 -3.04 -5.97 34.63
C GLY A 210 -2.92 -4.97 35.79
N PRO A 211 -3.10 -5.36 37.06
CA PRO A 211 -3.05 -4.43 38.17
C PRO A 211 -1.67 -3.78 38.22
N LYS A 212 -1.57 -2.54 37.72
CA LYS A 212 -0.42 -1.68 37.94
C LYS A 212 -0.36 -1.48 39.44
N GLY A 213 0.62 -2.12 40.07
CA GLY A 213 0.86 -1.90 41.47
C GLY A 213 1.62 -0.60 41.60
N ASP A 214 0.93 0.47 42.00
CA ASP A 214 1.47 1.83 42.03
C ASP A 214 2.50 2.02 43.15
N PHE A 215 2.55 1.09 44.12
CA PHE A 215 3.52 1.13 45.22
C PHE A 215 3.90 -0.27 45.73
N PRO A 216 5.14 -0.45 46.21
CA PRO A 216 5.56 -1.70 46.82
C PRO A 216 4.96 -1.86 48.22
N CYS A 217 4.47 -3.06 48.54
CA CYS A 217 4.00 -3.40 49.88
C CYS A 217 5.16 -3.31 50.88
N GLY A 218 5.01 -2.48 51.93
CA GLY A 218 6.05 -2.31 52.95
C GLY A 218 6.41 -3.54 53.80
N LYS A 219 5.74 -4.69 53.62
CA LYS A 219 6.07 -5.95 54.32
C LYS A 219 6.80 -6.96 53.42
N CYS A 220 6.32 -7.16 52.20
CA CYS A 220 6.86 -8.21 51.30
C CYS A 220 7.42 -7.67 49.98
N GLY A 221 7.40 -6.36 49.75
CA GLY A 221 7.92 -5.71 48.54
C GLY A 221 7.11 -5.96 47.27
N ALA A 222 6.03 -6.75 47.32
CA ALA A 222 5.17 -7.01 46.17
C ALA A 222 4.45 -5.72 45.75
N LEU A 223 4.37 -5.43 44.45
CA LEU A 223 3.65 -4.28 43.92
C LEU A 223 2.14 -4.44 44.14
N VAL A 224 1.50 -3.41 44.71
CA VAL A 224 0.07 -3.40 45.04
C VAL A 224 -0.58 -2.17 44.44
N SER A 225 -1.79 -2.31 43.89
CA SER A 225 -2.54 -1.22 43.25
C SER A 225 -3.03 -0.18 44.26
N GLU A 226 -3.10 1.10 43.87
CA GLU A 226 -3.51 2.25 44.72
C GLU A 226 -4.78 2.00 45.55
N ASN A 227 -5.73 1.23 45.01
CA ASN A 227 -7.04 0.99 45.64
C ASN A 227 -7.16 -0.36 46.39
N ALA A 228 -6.08 -1.13 46.54
CA ALA A 228 -6.19 -2.45 47.18
C ALA A 228 -6.19 -2.33 48.72
N LYS A 229 -7.27 -2.83 49.34
CA LYS A 229 -7.38 -2.88 50.81
C LYS A 229 -6.37 -3.83 51.47
N TYR A 230 -5.98 -4.90 50.78
CA TYR A 230 -5.07 -5.90 51.31
C TYR A 230 -4.03 -6.29 50.27
N CYS A 231 -2.79 -6.55 50.70
CA CYS A 231 -1.76 -7.13 49.84
C CYS A 231 -2.11 -8.58 49.54
N LYS A 232 -2.34 -8.92 48.26
CA LYS A 232 -2.68 -10.28 47.82
C LYS A 232 -1.61 -11.33 48.13
N ASN A 233 -0.35 -10.91 48.31
CA ASN A 233 0.76 -11.83 48.55
C ASN A 233 0.96 -12.17 50.04
N CYS A 234 0.82 -11.18 50.93
CA CYS A 234 1.13 -11.35 52.36
C CYS A 234 -0.06 -11.10 53.31
N GLY A 235 -1.24 -10.74 52.77
CA GLY A 235 -2.46 -10.50 53.55
C GLY A 235 -2.46 -9.24 54.40
N LYS A 236 -1.44 -8.37 54.28
CA LYS A 236 -1.36 -7.13 55.07
C LYS A 236 -2.43 -6.13 54.62
N ASP A 237 -3.20 -5.59 55.57
CA ASP A 237 -4.10 -4.45 55.34
C ASP A 237 -3.29 -3.18 55.05
N LEU A 238 -3.66 -2.46 54.00
CA LEU A 238 -2.97 -1.28 53.49
C LEU A 238 -3.68 0.04 53.87
N ASN A 239 -4.87 -0.02 54.49
CA ASN A 239 -5.60 1.18 54.93
C ASN A 239 -5.26 1.65 56.36
N LEU A 240 -4.36 0.94 57.05
CA LEU A 240 -3.92 1.32 58.39
C LEU A 240 -2.66 2.17 58.28
N THR A 241 -2.84 3.49 58.28
CA THR A 241 -1.80 4.46 58.68
C THR A 241 -1.68 4.49 60.19
#